data_AF-A0A136M5C0-F1
#
_entry.id   AF-A0A136M5C0-F1
#
_cell.length_a   1.000
_cell.length_b   1.000
_cell.length_c   1.000
_cell.angle_alpha   90.00
_cell.angle_beta   90.00
_cell.angle_gamma   90.00
#
_symmetry.space_group_name_H-M   'P 1'
#
loop_
_entity.id
_entity.type
_entity.pdbx_description
1 polymer ?
#
loop_
_entity_poly.entity_id
_entity_poly.type
_entity_poly.pdbx_seq_one_letter_code
_entity_poly.pdbx_strand_id
1 'polypeptide(L)'
;GNLGMTTLLGGASPDIASDTMLTADIDNDSYPDLMIGSPMAALGKNENVGRLDIFFGRTEPFPSIIPLASPPAGLRHFSLCAPERGDILTYSLTAGDWDKDGYADPMPNGMNGDGYQNDYPVAGDAYIFSGKKLAEMAEPPQSTPTPTATPTVTPTSTFPPDPTPTPTRSADFNGDGRVDAKDLLMLQKAMGEETGSKGAH
;
A
#
# COMPACT_ATOMS: atom_id res chain seq x y z
N GLY A 1 -19.14 6.96 -32.32
CA GLY A 1 -19.16 5.96 -31.22
C GLY A 1 -18.55 6.60 -29.99
N ASN A 2 -19.01 6.22 -28.80
CA ASN A 2 -18.39 6.63 -27.54
C ASN A 2 -17.01 5.95 -27.44
N LEU A 3 -15.96 6.71 -27.12
CA LEU A 3 -14.58 6.21 -27.07
C LEU A 3 -14.30 5.33 -25.83
N GLY A 4 -15.23 5.26 -24.87
CA GLY A 4 -15.02 4.50 -23.63
C GLY A 4 -13.92 5.13 -22.77
N MET A 5 -14.10 6.41 -22.41
CA MET A 5 -13.09 7.21 -21.71
C MET A 5 -13.32 7.20 -20.19
N THR A 6 -12.22 7.05 -19.45
CA THR A 6 -12.13 7.33 -18.01
C THR A 6 -11.28 8.58 -17.79
N THR A 7 -11.78 9.52 -17.00
CA THR A 7 -11.05 10.71 -16.57
C THR A 7 -10.68 10.59 -15.11
N LEU A 8 -9.38 10.68 -14.80
CA LEU A 8 -8.91 10.81 -13.43
C LEU A 8 -8.77 12.29 -13.09
N LEU A 9 -9.48 12.75 -12.06
CA LEU A 9 -9.49 14.15 -11.65
C LEU A 9 -8.53 14.33 -10.47
N GLY A 10 -7.61 15.30 -10.59
CA GLY A 10 -6.65 15.62 -9.53
C GLY A 10 -7.33 15.90 -8.18
N GLY A 11 -6.63 15.57 -7.09
CA GLY A 11 -7.20 15.59 -5.74
C GLY A 11 -7.45 17.00 -5.21
N ALA A 12 -6.42 17.84 -5.20
CA ALA A 12 -6.50 19.23 -4.79
C ALA A 12 -5.50 20.10 -5.57
N SER A 13 -5.66 21.42 -5.49
CA SER A 13 -4.60 22.35 -5.88
C SER A 13 -3.63 22.50 -4.70
N PRO A 14 -2.31 22.39 -4.88
CA PRO A 14 -1.58 22.31 -6.16
C PRO A 14 -1.05 20.89 -6.48
N ASP A 15 -1.73 19.78 -6.16
CA ASP A 15 -1.21 18.40 -6.18
C ASP A 15 -0.39 17.97 -7.43
N ILE A 16 -0.68 18.55 -8.60
CA ILE A 16 -0.12 18.17 -9.91
C ILE A 16 -0.32 16.68 -10.20
N ALA A 17 -1.57 16.21 -10.09
CA ALA A 17 -1.88 14.83 -10.39
C ALA A 17 -1.49 14.43 -11.82
N SER A 18 -0.99 13.22 -11.98
CA SER A 18 -0.53 12.66 -13.25
C SER A 18 0.69 13.37 -13.85
N ASP A 19 1.53 14.03 -13.03
CA ASP A 19 2.84 14.53 -13.48
C ASP A 19 3.74 13.37 -13.95
N THR A 20 3.61 12.21 -13.29
CA THR A 20 4.14 10.93 -13.77
C THR A 20 3.08 9.84 -13.70
N MET A 21 3.14 8.89 -14.63
CA MET A 21 2.27 7.72 -14.68
C MET A 21 3.05 6.50 -15.18
N LEU A 22 2.72 5.34 -14.62
CA LEU A 22 3.29 4.06 -15.02
C LEU A 22 2.23 2.96 -14.89
N THR A 23 2.42 1.86 -15.61
CA THR A 23 1.62 0.65 -15.42
C THR A 23 2.49 -0.57 -15.17
N ALA A 24 2.07 -1.45 -14.27
CA ALA A 24 2.69 -2.75 -14.01
C ALA A 24 1.65 -3.69 -13.38
N ASP A 25 1.87 -5.00 -13.45
CA ASP A 25 1.03 -5.99 -12.75
C ASP A 25 1.60 -6.18 -11.34
N ILE A 26 1.15 -5.33 -10.40
CA ILE A 26 1.67 -5.24 -9.02
C ILE A 26 1.10 -6.37 -8.18
N ASP A 27 -0.12 -6.84 -8.46
CA ASP A 27 -0.77 -7.91 -7.71
C ASP A 27 -0.78 -9.28 -8.39
N ASN A 28 -0.10 -9.40 -9.54
CA ASN A 28 0.11 -10.64 -10.27
C ASN A 28 -1.21 -11.32 -10.69
N ASP A 29 -2.19 -10.52 -11.10
CA ASP A 29 -3.49 -10.98 -11.58
C ASP A 29 -3.61 -10.98 -13.12
N SER A 30 -2.51 -10.64 -13.81
CA SER A 30 -2.40 -10.47 -15.27
C SER A 30 -3.13 -9.25 -15.85
N TYR A 31 -3.65 -8.35 -15.02
CA TYR A 31 -4.16 -7.05 -15.44
C TYR A 31 -3.14 -5.95 -15.06
N PRO A 32 -2.75 -5.05 -15.98
CA PRO A 32 -1.89 -3.94 -15.62
C PRO A 32 -2.61 -2.99 -14.64
N ASP A 33 -1.95 -2.71 -13.53
CA ASP A 33 -2.34 -1.70 -12.56
C ASP A 33 -1.84 -0.33 -13.01
N LEU A 34 -2.56 0.72 -12.59
CA LEU A 34 -2.27 2.10 -12.95
C LEU A 34 -1.69 2.86 -11.75
N MET A 35 -0.48 3.38 -11.91
CA MET A 35 0.20 4.20 -10.93
C MET A 35 0.23 5.68 -11.37
N ILE A 36 -0.08 6.58 -10.45
CA ILE A 36 -0.25 8.01 -10.70
C ILE A 36 0.47 8.83 -9.65
N GLY A 37 1.50 9.58 -10.06
CA GLY A 37 2.22 10.50 -9.19
C GLY A 37 1.56 11.87 -9.13
N SER A 38 1.43 12.39 -7.92
CA SER A 38 0.98 13.74 -7.58
C SER A 38 2.02 14.40 -6.65
N PRO A 39 3.16 14.89 -7.18
CA PRO A 39 4.32 15.26 -6.37
C PRO A 39 4.05 16.39 -5.35
N MET A 40 3.08 17.27 -5.60
CA MET A 40 2.77 18.37 -4.68
C MET A 40 1.62 18.07 -3.73
N ALA A 41 1.10 16.83 -3.72
CA ALA A 41 0.00 16.47 -2.86
C ALA A 41 0.37 16.60 -1.37
N ALA A 42 -0.64 16.95 -0.56
CA ALA A 42 -0.53 17.04 0.88
C ALA A 42 -1.26 15.87 1.56
N LEU A 43 -0.74 15.47 2.73
CA LEU A 43 -1.40 14.50 3.61
C LEU A 43 -1.74 15.19 4.95
N GLY A 44 -3.00 15.60 5.09
CA GLY A 44 -3.46 16.35 6.25
C GLY A 44 -2.70 17.68 6.40
N LYS A 45 -1.90 17.82 7.46
CA LYS A 45 -1.06 19.01 7.71
C LYS A 45 0.34 18.91 7.08
N ASN A 46 0.71 17.75 6.53
CA ASN A 46 2.01 17.57 5.90
C ASN A 46 1.89 17.99 4.44
N GLU A 47 2.29 19.22 4.16
CA GLU A 47 2.34 19.78 2.82
C GLU A 47 3.52 19.20 2.03
N ASN A 48 3.37 19.08 0.71
CA ASN A 48 4.43 18.69 -0.23
C ASN A 48 5.11 17.35 0.13
N VAL A 49 4.36 16.41 0.69
CA VAL A 49 4.80 15.00 0.85
C VAL A 49 4.63 14.20 -0.44
N GLY A 50 3.83 14.77 -1.34
CA GLY A 50 3.36 14.15 -2.57
C GLY A 50 2.64 12.81 -2.34
N ARG A 51 2.04 12.28 -3.41
CA ARG A 51 1.25 11.04 -3.38
C ARG A 51 1.52 10.19 -4.62
N LEU A 52 1.58 8.88 -4.42
CA LEU A 52 1.47 7.86 -5.46
C LEU A 52 0.15 7.12 -5.27
N ASP A 53 -0.79 7.30 -6.19
CA ASP A 53 -2.04 6.56 -6.22
C ASP A 53 -1.89 5.34 -7.14
N ILE A 54 -2.27 4.16 -6.67
CA ILE A 54 -2.23 2.88 -7.39
C ILE A 54 -3.65 2.36 -7.53
N PHE A 55 -4.13 2.21 -8.75
CA PHE A 55 -5.43 1.61 -9.05
C PHE A 55 -5.23 0.25 -9.69
N PHE A 56 -5.78 -0.79 -9.08
CA PHE A 56 -5.59 -2.11 -9.62
C PHE A 56 -6.43 -2.36 -10.87
N GLY A 57 -5.83 -3.08 -11.82
CA GLY A 57 -6.47 -3.60 -13.02
C GLY A 57 -7.68 -4.47 -12.69
N ARG A 58 -8.58 -4.59 -13.67
CA ARG A 58 -9.82 -5.36 -13.53
C ARG A 58 -10.43 -5.68 -14.89
N THR A 59 -11.31 -6.68 -14.89
CA THR A 59 -12.10 -7.10 -16.06
C THR A 59 -13.13 -6.05 -16.50
N GLU A 60 -13.82 -5.45 -15.54
CA GLU A 60 -14.85 -4.44 -15.81
C GLU A 60 -14.19 -3.09 -16.09
N PRO A 61 -14.71 -2.29 -17.04
CA PRO A 61 -14.19 -0.95 -17.30
C PRO A 61 -14.17 -0.09 -16.03
N PHE A 62 -13.13 0.76 -15.91
CA PHE A 62 -13.13 1.80 -14.90
C PHE A 62 -14.33 2.75 -15.08
N PRO A 63 -14.82 3.37 -13.98
CA PRO A 63 -15.80 4.45 -14.07
C PRO A 63 -15.34 5.55 -15.03
N SER A 64 -16.29 6.27 -15.64
CA SER A 64 -15.96 7.37 -16.55
C SER A 64 -15.24 8.54 -15.85
N ILE A 65 -15.40 8.68 -14.54
CA ILE A 65 -14.75 9.69 -13.72
C ILE A 65 -14.26 9.04 -12.42
N ILE A 66 -13.01 9.29 -12.08
CA ILE A 66 -12.38 8.90 -10.81
C ILE A 66 -11.74 10.15 -10.19
N PRO A 67 -12.36 10.75 -9.15
CA PRO A 67 -11.71 11.79 -8.37
C PRO A 67 -10.64 11.19 -7.47
N LEU A 68 -9.38 11.59 -7.62
CA LEU A 68 -8.26 11.04 -6.81
C LEU A 68 -8.39 11.40 -5.33
N ALA A 69 -9.00 12.54 -5.00
CA ALA A 69 -9.26 12.90 -3.60
C ALA A 69 -10.33 12.03 -2.93
N SER A 70 -11.19 11.36 -3.71
CA SER A 70 -12.22 10.48 -3.19
C SER A 70 -12.60 9.44 -4.24
N PRO A 71 -11.75 8.39 -4.40
CA PRO A 71 -12.01 7.34 -5.37
C PRO A 71 -13.35 6.63 -5.11
N PRO A 72 -14.11 6.26 -6.16
CA PRO A 72 -15.36 5.52 -6.00
C PRO A 72 -15.19 4.23 -5.19
N ALA A 73 -16.16 3.94 -4.32
CA ALA A 73 -16.20 2.70 -3.57
C ALA A 73 -16.19 1.47 -4.50
N GLY A 74 -15.47 0.42 -4.11
CA GLY A 74 -15.32 -0.79 -4.90
C GLY A 74 -14.25 -0.73 -6.00
N LEU A 75 -13.52 0.39 -6.14
CA LEU A 75 -12.22 0.39 -6.80
C LEU A 75 -11.15 -0.01 -5.79
N ARG A 76 -10.48 -1.12 -6.05
CA ARG A 76 -9.30 -1.54 -5.30
C ARG A 76 -8.18 -0.55 -5.63
N HIS A 77 -7.65 0.13 -4.62
CA HIS A 77 -6.60 1.13 -4.79
C HIS A 77 -5.75 1.29 -3.53
N PHE A 78 -4.53 1.81 -3.71
CA PHE A 78 -3.64 2.28 -2.66
C PHE A 78 -3.22 3.71 -2.88
N SER A 79 -2.90 4.40 -1.80
CA SER A 79 -2.20 5.68 -1.84
C SER A 79 -0.99 5.61 -0.93
N LEU A 80 0.17 5.97 -1.46
CA LEU A 80 1.44 6.08 -0.73
C LEU A 80 1.85 7.55 -0.69
N CYS A 81 2.42 8.01 0.42
CA CYS A 81 2.95 9.36 0.60
C CYS A 81 4.33 9.28 1.24
N ALA A 82 5.14 10.32 1.08
CA ALA A 82 6.40 10.40 1.82
C ALA A 82 6.16 10.57 3.33
N PRO A 83 7.08 10.06 4.17
CA PRO A 83 6.94 10.10 5.63
C PRO A 83 7.08 11.49 6.25
N GLU A 84 7.78 12.43 5.58
CA GLU A 84 8.15 13.72 6.15
C GLU A 84 7.68 14.89 5.29
N ARG A 85 7.31 15.99 5.96
CA ARG A 85 6.82 17.20 5.28
C ARG A 85 7.91 17.76 4.37
N GLY A 86 7.61 17.86 3.08
CA GLY A 86 8.52 18.41 2.09
C GLY A 86 9.29 17.35 1.30
N ASP A 87 9.22 16.09 1.69
CA ASP A 87 9.77 14.96 0.94
C ASP A 87 8.84 14.66 -0.24
N ILE A 88 9.21 15.11 -1.44
CA ILE A 88 8.33 15.05 -2.61
C ILE A 88 8.35 13.64 -3.23
N LEU A 89 7.30 12.86 -2.99
CA LEU A 89 7.02 11.58 -3.65
C LEU A 89 5.79 11.76 -4.57
N THR A 90 5.72 11.50 -5.86
CA THR A 90 6.60 10.80 -6.79
C THR A 90 6.70 11.69 -8.03
N TYR A 91 7.87 12.26 -8.30
CA TYR A 91 8.12 13.00 -9.54
C TYR A 91 8.62 12.07 -10.66
N SER A 92 9.27 10.97 -10.28
CA SER A 92 9.73 9.93 -11.19
C SER A 92 9.42 8.56 -10.60
N LEU A 93 9.05 7.62 -11.47
CA LEU A 93 8.56 6.30 -11.09
C LEU A 93 9.09 5.25 -12.06
N THR A 94 9.50 4.12 -11.52
CA THR A 94 9.70 2.88 -12.28
C THR A 94 9.06 1.70 -11.54
N ALA A 95 8.95 0.55 -12.19
CA ALA A 95 8.42 -0.66 -11.58
C ALA A 95 9.02 -1.90 -12.25
N GLY A 96 9.13 -2.98 -11.49
CA GLY A 96 9.61 -4.28 -11.95
C GLY A 96 9.73 -5.26 -10.80
N ASP A 97 9.75 -6.55 -11.10
CA ASP A 97 9.94 -7.62 -10.12
C ASP A 97 11.41 -7.66 -9.67
N TRP A 98 11.74 -6.90 -8.62
CA TRP A 98 13.11 -6.66 -8.18
C TRP A 98 13.62 -7.81 -7.31
N ASP A 99 12.75 -8.39 -6.49
CA ASP A 99 13.08 -9.50 -5.60
C ASP A 99 12.79 -10.90 -6.18
N LYS A 100 12.21 -10.97 -7.38
CA LYS A 100 11.87 -12.19 -8.13
C LYS A 100 10.78 -13.03 -7.46
N ASP A 101 9.85 -12.40 -6.77
CA ASP A 101 8.70 -13.06 -6.16
C ASP A 101 7.50 -13.21 -7.11
N GLY A 102 7.60 -12.61 -8.30
CA GLY A 102 6.58 -12.66 -9.36
C GLY A 102 5.58 -11.51 -9.33
N TYR A 103 5.71 -10.56 -8.40
CA TYR A 103 4.91 -9.35 -8.31
C TYR A 103 5.75 -8.15 -8.74
N ALA A 104 5.18 -7.19 -9.48
CA ALA A 104 5.94 -5.99 -9.84
C ALA A 104 6.08 -5.04 -8.64
N ASP A 105 7.30 -4.60 -8.35
CA ASP A 105 7.61 -3.68 -7.24
C ASP A 105 7.61 -2.22 -7.72
N PRO A 106 6.74 -1.33 -7.17
CA PRO A 106 6.81 0.10 -7.45
C PRO A 106 8.05 0.74 -6.83
N MET A 107 8.74 1.56 -7.63
CA MET A 107 9.98 2.21 -7.24
C MET A 107 9.96 3.73 -7.49
N PRO A 108 9.24 4.51 -6.65
CA PRO A 108 9.21 5.96 -6.76
C PRO A 108 10.45 6.63 -6.15
N ASN A 109 10.75 7.84 -6.61
CA ASN A 109 11.70 8.72 -5.92
C ASN A 109 11.04 9.52 -4.78
N GLY A 110 11.87 10.02 -3.88
CA GLY A 110 11.55 11.06 -2.89
C GLY A 110 12.52 12.22 -3.07
N MET A 111 12.21 13.17 -3.96
CA MET A 111 13.19 14.15 -4.46
C MET A 111 13.91 14.96 -3.38
N ASN A 112 13.22 15.23 -2.29
CA ASN A 112 13.70 16.09 -1.21
C ASN A 112 14.07 15.33 0.06
N GLY A 113 14.09 13.98 0.02
CA GLY A 113 14.46 13.19 1.19
C GLY A 113 15.85 13.58 1.70
N ASP A 114 16.03 13.48 3.02
CA ASP A 114 17.26 13.96 3.69
C ASP A 114 18.32 12.86 3.83
N GLY A 115 18.20 11.78 3.06
CA GLY A 115 19.20 10.73 2.93
C GLY A 115 19.41 9.90 4.20
N TYR A 116 20.59 9.29 4.31
CA TYR A 116 20.91 8.39 5.42
C TYR A 116 20.79 9.12 6.77
N GLN A 117 19.96 8.56 7.67
CA GLN A 117 19.69 9.09 9.01
C GLN A 117 19.09 10.50 9.06
N ASN A 118 18.54 11.01 7.95
CA ASN A 118 18.02 12.39 7.84
C ASN A 118 19.09 13.48 8.02
N ASP A 119 20.37 13.14 7.79
CA ASP A 119 21.51 14.04 8.05
C ASP A 119 21.96 14.84 6.81
N TYR A 120 21.37 14.59 5.64
CA TYR A 120 21.76 15.19 4.36
C TYR A 120 20.57 15.88 3.70
N PRO A 121 20.22 17.10 4.13
CA PRO A 121 19.03 17.78 3.64
C PRO A 121 18.94 17.83 2.12
N VAL A 122 17.80 17.39 1.56
CA VAL A 122 17.53 17.39 0.12
C VAL A 122 18.56 16.58 -0.70
N ALA A 123 19.13 15.52 -0.13
CA ALA A 123 19.97 14.57 -0.87
C ALA A 123 19.17 13.78 -1.91
N GLY A 124 17.87 13.62 -1.65
CA GLY A 124 16.95 12.80 -2.40
C GLY A 124 17.03 11.33 -1.99
N ASP A 125 15.87 10.67 -2.00
CA ASP A 125 15.71 9.26 -1.72
C ASP A 125 15.09 8.51 -2.91
N ALA A 126 15.16 7.19 -2.87
CA ALA A 126 14.35 6.31 -3.69
C ALA A 126 13.82 5.17 -2.81
N TYR A 127 12.60 4.74 -3.08
CA TYR A 127 11.94 3.67 -2.33
C TYR A 127 11.64 2.51 -3.26
N ILE A 128 11.64 1.30 -2.74
CA ILE A 128 11.17 0.09 -3.41
C ILE A 128 10.07 -0.48 -2.52
N PHE A 129 8.86 -0.58 -3.05
CA PHE A 129 7.72 -1.17 -2.35
C PHE A 129 7.47 -2.58 -2.87
N SER A 130 7.37 -3.56 -1.98
CA SER A 130 7.05 -4.94 -2.38
C SER A 130 5.63 -4.99 -2.98
N GLY A 131 5.53 -5.39 -4.25
CA GLY A 131 4.26 -5.53 -4.95
C GLY A 131 3.35 -6.55 -4.28
N LYS A 132 3.93 -7.69 -3.87
CA LYS A 132 3.23 -8.72 -3.12
C LYS A 132 2.61 -8.22 -1.81
N LYS A 133 3.34 -7.42 -1.02
CA LYS A 133 2.79 -6.84 0.22
C LYS A 133 1.67 -5.85 -0.05
N LEU A 134 1.81 -5.03 -1.10
CA LEU A 134 0.73 -4.13 -1.53
C LEU A 134 -0.51 -4.93 -1.93
N ALA A 135 -0.35 -6.01 -2.69
CA ALA A 135 -1.43 -6.92 -3.07
C ALA A 135 -2.13 -7.54 -1.84
N GLU A 136 -1.36 -8.08 -0.89
CA GLU A 136 -1.89 -8.65 0.35
C GLU A 136 -2.68 -7.65 1.19
N MET A 137 -2.26 -6.37 1.20
CA MET A 137 -3.00 -5.29 1.85
C MET A 137 -4.25 -4.88 1.06
N ALA A 138 -4.24 -5.05 -0.28
CA ALA A 138 -5.32 -4.67 -1.20
C ALA A 138 -6.53 -5.59 -1.08
N GLU A 139 -6.25 -6.86 -0.77
CA GLU A 139 -7.26 -7.89 -0.68
C GLU A 139 -8.18 -7.64 0.52
N PRO A 140 -9.51 -7.74 0.34
CA PRO A 140 -10.41 -7.79 1.48
C PRO A 140 -9.99 -8.95 2.39
N PRO A 141 -10.15 -8.82 3.73
CA PRO A 141 -9.66 -9.82 4.67
C PRO A 141 -10.13 -11.19 4.23
N GLN A 142 -9.18 -12.05 3.83
CA GLN A 142 -9.49 -13.43 3.48
C GLN A 142 -10.28 -14.00 4.64
N SER A 143 -11.43 -14.59 4.33
CA SER A 143 -12.13 -15.41 5.30
C SER A 143 -11.12 -16.47 5.73
N THR A 144 -10.59 -16.36 6.95
CA THR A 144 -9.77 -17.43 7.52
C THR A 144 -10.56 -18.72 7.29
N PRO A 145 -10.01 -19.73 6.60
CA PRO A 145 -10.74 -20.97 6.43
C PRO A 145 -11.12 -21.43 7.83
N THR A 146 -12.43 -21.48 8.12
CA THR A 146 -12.93 -22.06 9.36
C THR A 146 -12.21 -23.39 9.49
N PRO A 147 -11.43 -23.63 10.55
CA PRO A 147 -10.74 -24.91 10.70
C PRO A 147 -11.80 -25.98 10.52
N THR A 148 -11.64 -26.81 9.49
CA THR A 148 -12.55 -27.93 9.27
C THR A 148 -12.53 -28.70 10.58
N ALA A 149 -13.68 -28.80 11.24
CA ALA A 149 -13.77 -29.46 12.52
C ALA A 149 -13.17 -30.86 12.37
N THR A 150 -11.98 -31.07 12.94
CA THR A 150 -11.49 -32.41 13.24
C THR A 150 -12.63 -33.08 14.02
N PRO A 151 -13.06 -34.31 13.69
CA PRO A 151 -14.13 -34.96 14.42
C PRO A 151 -13.76 -35.02 15.90
N THR A 152 -14.37 -34.14 16.70
CA THR A 152 -14.11 -34.03 18.13
C THR A 152 -14.78 -35.21 18.83
N VAL A 153 -13.96 -36.08 19.43
CA VAL A 153 -14.41 -37.01 20.46
C VAL A 153 -15.07 -36.23 21.58
N THR A 154 -16.32 -36.58 21.90
CA THR A 154 -17.20 -35.94 22.89
C THR A 154 -16.48 -35.67 24.22
N PRO A 155 -16.23 -34.41 24.60
CA PRO A 155 -15.89 -34.06 25.98
C PRO A 155 -17.15 -33.66 26.76
N THR A 156 -17.22 -34.15 27.99
CA THR A 156 -18.26 -33.83 28.98
C THR A 156 -18.25 -32.34 29.32
N SER A 157 -19.45 -31.75 29.36
CA SER A 157 -19.81 -30.37 29.72
C SER A 157 -18.90 -29.69 30.76
N THR A 158 -18.39 -28.49 30.44
CA THR A 158 -18.25 -27.37 31.40
C THR A 158 -18.02 -26.02 30.69
N PHE A 159 -18.88 -25.05 31.05
CA PHE A 159 -18.88 -23.57 30.87
C PHE A 159 -18.78 -22.93 29.46
N PRO A 160 -19.52 -21.82 29.22
CA PRO A 160 -19.46 -21.09 27.95
C PRO A 160 -18.13 -20.34 27.79
N PRO A 161 -17.56 -20.27 26.58
CA PRO A 161 -16.36 -19.49 26.31
C PRO A 161 -16.65 -17.98 26.35
N ASP A 162 -15.69 -17.23 26.90
CA ASP A 162 -15.63 -15.77 26.88
C ASP A 162 -15.53 -15.26 25.42
N PRO A 163 -16.24 -14.19 25.00
CA PRO A 163 -16.09 -13.63 23.66
C PRO A 163 -14.63 -13.33 23.32
N THR A 164 -14.16 -13.96 22.24
CA THR A 164 -12.84 -13.71 21.65
C THR A 164 -12.76 -12.26 21.17
N PRO A 165 -11.73 -11.48 21.56
CA PRO A 165 -11.56 -10.14 21.03
C PRO A 165 -11.28 -10.20 19.53
N THR A 166 -12.07 -9.47 18.73
CA THR A 166 -11.81 -9.25 17.31
C THR A 166 -10.47 -8.51 17.16
N PRO A 167 -9.45 -9.07 16.49
CA PRO A 167 -8.23 -8.33 16.22
C PRO A 167 -8.50 -7.29 15.14
N THR A 168 -8.66 -6.03 15.54
CA THR A 168 -8.60 -4.89 14.62
C THR A 168 -7.11 -4.66 14.30
N ARG A 169 -6.56 -5.33 13.29
CA ARG A 169 -5.24 -4.93 12.76
C ARG A 169 -5.47 -3.70 11.86
N SER A 170 -5.18 -2.51 12.37
CA SER A 170 -4.94 -1.36 11.50
C SER A 170 -3.61 -1.58 10.77
N ALA A 171 -3.55 -1.21 9.49
CA ALA A 171 -2.29 -1.13 8.73
C ALA A 171 -1.40 0.03 9.21
N ASP A 172 -1.92 0.86 10.11
CA ASP A 172 -1.18 1.78 10.98
C ASP A 172 -0.52 0.96 12.12
N PHE A 173 0.71 0.52 11.89
CA PHE A 173 1.48 -0.27 12.85
C PHE A 173 2.16 0.60 13.90
N ASN A 174 2.30 1.90 13.64
CA ASN A 174 2.96 2.84 14.53
C ASN A 174 1.97 3.64 15.41
N GLY A 175 0.67 3.58 15.12
CA GLY A 175 -0.42 4.17 15.87
C GLY A 175 -0.62 5.67 15.64
N ASP A 176 -0.13 6.24 14.55
CA ASP A 176 -0.21 7.68 14.24
C ASP A 176 -1.47 8.10 13.45
N GLY A 177 -2.34 7.12 13.17
CA GLY A 177 -3.58 7.29 12.42
C GLY A 177 -3.38 7.34 10.91
N ARG A 178 -2.22 6.93 10.40
CA ARG A 178 -1.88 6.90 8.96
C ARG A 178 -1.32 5.54 8.58
N VAL A 179 -1.30 5.27 7.28
CA VAL A 179 -0.57 4.15 6.70
C VAL A 179 0.52 4.76 5.84
N ASP A 180 1.77 4.67 6.29
CA ASP A 180 2.94 5.25 5.62
C ASP A 180 4.16 4.31 5.62
N ALA A 181 5.27 4.77 5.05
CA ALA A 181 6.49 3.95 4.94
C ALA A 181 7.07 3.53 6.32
N LYS A 182 6.77 4.27 7.40
CA LYS A 182 7.18 3.91 8.76
C LYS A 182 6.39 2.71 9.28
N ASP A 183 5.15 2.53 8.85
CA ASP A 183 4.36 1.32 9.14
C ASP A 183 4.96 0.08 8.49
N LEU A 184 5.45 0.22 7.26
CA LEU A 184 6.18 -0.85 6.59
C LEU A 184 7.49 -1.20 7.30
N LEU A 185 8.21 -0.20 7.83
CA LEU A 185 9.44 -0.40 8.61
C LEU A 185 9.16 -1.08 9.97
N MET A 186 8.05 -0.74 10.64
CA MET A 186 7.60 -1.39 11.87
C MET A 186 7.20 -2.85 11.60
N LEU A 187 6.50 -3.12 10.50
CA LEU A 187 6.14 -4.48 10.08
C LEU A 187 7.40 -5.32 9.77
N GLN A 188 8.42 -4.75 9.12
CA GLN A 188 9.70 -5.43 8.86
C GLN A 188 10.44 -5.79 10.16
N LYS A 189 10.46 -4.91 11.17
CA LYS A 189 11.05 -5.22 12.49
C LYS A 189 10.28 -6.32 13.21
N ALA A 190 8.94 -6.23 13.24
CA ALA A 190 8.09 -7.22 13.89
C ALA A 190 8.20 -8.63 13.26
N MET A 191 8.34 -8.71 11.94
CA MET A 191 8.55 -9.99 11.23
C MET A 191 10.01 -10.49 11.28
N GLY A 192 10.98 -9.61 11.52
CA GLY A 192 12.38 -9.97 11.72
C GLY A 192 12.64 -10.66 13.06
N GLU A 193 11.84 -10.38 14.09
CA GLU A 193 11.96 -11.00 15.41
C GLU A 193 11.44 -12.46 15.45
N GLU A 194 10.62 -12.91 14.49
CA GLU A 194 10.10 -14.29 14.47
C GLU A 194 11.08 -15.34 13.91
N THR A 195 12.23 -14.95 13.32
CA THR A 195 13.22 -15.92 12.80
C THR A 195 14.44 -16.14 13.71
N GLY A 196 14.49 -15.49 14.88
CA GLY A 196 15.60 -15.61 15.82
C GLY A 196 15.32 -16.49 17.03
N SER A 197 15.44 -17.82 16.87
CA SER A 197 15.76 -18.84 17.89
C SER A 197 14.78 -20.03 17.97
N LYS A 198 14.97 -21.00 17.06
CA LYS A 198 14.91 -22.43 17.42
C LYS A 198 16.18 -23.07 16.86
N GLY A 199 17.09 -23.44 17.77
CA GLY A 199 18.49 -23.71 17.47
C GLY A 199 18.83 -25.08 16.90
N ALA A 200 20.14 -25.33 16.77
CA ALA A 200 20.76 -26.64 16.88
C ALA A 200 22.30 -26.52 16.99
N HIS A 201 22.83 -27.29 17.96
CA HIS A 201 24.21 -27.72 18.21
C HIS A 201 25.24 -26.77 18.83
#